data_AF-K0T7P4-F1
#
_entry.id   AF-K0T7P4-F1
#
_cell.length_a   1.000
_cell.length_b   1.000
_cell.length_c   1.000
_cell.angle_alpha   90.00
_cell.angle_beta   90.00
_cell.angle_gamma   90.00
#
_symmetry.space_group_name_H-M   'P 1'
#
loop_
_entity.id
_entity.type
_entity.pdbx_description
1 polymer ?
#
loop_
_entity_poly.entity_id
_entity_poly.type
_entity_poly.pdbx_seq_one_letter_code
_entity_poly.pdbx_strand_id
1 'polypeptide(L)'
;MHSHDYITPSIDESQDVQLIFAQQDDLTGETAWGVVLPKDSCDESDYHIDDKKRFMLWAYGQTHDFYFHSNNRGQFQANLLAPPPEPVSFDEYDKMALTMPNVPVVRGESGMDPTNPFICSYFDLDVMGKEFGFSSNDKIHMVGYDVDAESGNEKYLHHMVLFECDGELMDEQVTSETRSGLGNSGLFHGKVEGSCTAMPNGCQNPVATWAVGAGANVMPEDVGISLGDGHRWLVLQMHYFNPQLDEGISDSSGLD
;
A
#
# COMPACT_ATOMS: atom_id res chain seq x y z
N MET A 1 12.24 -7.25 -29.84
CA MET A 1 12.89 -8.36 -29.09
C MET A 1 11.88 -8.82 -28.05
N HIS A 2 11.84 -10.11 -27.73
CA HIS A 2 10.95 -10.66 -26.72
C HIS A 2 11.70 -11.63 -25.78
N SER A 3 11.08 -11.99 -24.66
CA SER A 3 11.54 -13.09 -23.80
C SER A 3 10.33 -13.76 -23.14
N HIS A 4 10.39 -15.08 -22.99
CA HIS A 4 9.35 -15.86 -22.31
C HIS A 4 9.71 -16.23 -20.86
N ASP A 5 10.95 -15.97 -20.43
CA ASP A 5 11.43 -16.35 -19.09
C ASP A 5 12.63 -15.47 -18.67
N TYR A 6 13.25 -15.79 -17.52
CA TYR A 6 14.48 -15.19 -16.98
C TYR A 6 15.73 -15.60 -17.79
N ILE A 7 15.69 -15.45 -19.11
CA ILE A 7 16.74 -15.80 -20.06
C ILE A 7 17.13 -14.60 -20.93
N THR A 8 18.20 -14.74 -21.71
CA THR A 8 18.60 -13.73 -22.71
C THR A 8 17.48 -13.54 -23.74
N PRO A 9 17.04 -12.30 -24.03
CA PRO A 9 15.99 -12.02 -25.02
C PRO A 9 16.37 -12.49 -26.43
N SER A 10 15.36 -12.91 -27.20
CA SER A 10 15.45 -13.20 -28.63
C SER A 10 15.07 -11.98 -29.47
N ILE A 11 15.59 -11.95 -30.70
CA ILE A 11 15.09 -11.05 -31.73
C ILE A 11 13.63 -11.41 -32.00
N ASP A 12 12.84 -10.36 -32.20
CA ASP A 12 11.43 -10.50 -32.51
C ASP A 12 11.25 -10.63 -34.03
N GLU A 13 10.35 -11.51 -34.44
CA GLU A 13 10.11 -11.78 -35.87
C GLU A 13 9.30 -10.66 -36.52
N SER A 14 8.49 -9.96 -35.73
CA SER A 14 7.82 -8.71 -36.07
C SER A 14 8.50 -7.51 -35.39
N GLN A 15 8.29 -6.31 -35.95
CA GLN A 15 8.69 -5.06 -35.33
C GLN A 15 7.50 -4.11 -35.31
N ASP A 16 6.81 -4.11 -34.19
CA ASP A 16 5.57 -3.35 -33.99
C ASP A 16 5.84 -1.97 -33.36
N VAL A 17 7.00 -1.81 -32.73
CA VAL A 17 7.42 -0.54 -32.13
C VAL A 17 8.23 0.28 -33.14
N GLN A 18 7.78 1.50 -33.40
CA GLN A 18 8.46 2.43 -34.32
C GLN A 18 9.13 3.56 -33.55
N LEU A 19 10.43 3.74 -33.76
CA LEU A 19 11.18 4.87 -33.22
C LEU A 19 10.76 6.17 -33.92
N ILE A 20 10.27 7.14 -33.16
CA ILE A 20 9.93 8.48 -33.66
C ILE A 20 11.13 9.41 -33.55
N PHE A 21 11.83 9.37 -32.42
CA PHE A 21 13.04 10.17 -32.21
C PHE A 21 13.99 9.46 -31.24
N ALA A 22 15.28 9.75 -31.37
CA ALA A 22 16.31 9.48 -30.39
C ALA A 22 17.29 10.64 -30.42
N GLN A 23 17.49 11.28 -29.27
CA GLN A 23 18.32 12.46 -29.12
C GLN A 23 19.11 12.37 -27.81
N GLN A 24 20.32 12.90 -27.83
CA GLN A 24 21.12 13.11 -26.64
C GLN A 24 21.21 14.62 -26.41
N ASP A 25 20.99 15.05 -25.18
CA ASP A 25 21.21 16.43 -24.77
C ASP A 25 22.73 16.68 -24.71
N ASP A 26 23.20 17.67 -25.47
CA ASP A 26 24.64 17.97 -25.59
C ASP A 26 25.24 18.55 -24.29
N LEU A 27 24.43 19.10 -23.39
CA LEU A 27 24.88 19.72 -22.14
C LEU A 27 24.84 18.72 -20.98
N THR A 28 23.73 17.99 -20.82
CA THR A 28 23.54 17.04 -19.71
C THR A 28 24.06 15.64 -20.05
N GLY A 29 24.15 15.31 -21.34
CA GLY A 29 24.44 13.96 -21.82
C GLY A 29 23.25 13.00 -21.72
N GLU A 30 22.08 13.48 -21.28
CA GLU A 30 20.88 12.66 -21.12
C GLU A 30 20.35 12.20 -22.48
N THR A 31 19.95 10.94 -22.59
CA THR A 31 19.38 10.38 -23.81
C THR A 31 17.88 10.25 -23.66
N ALA A 32 17.15 10.85 -24.60
CA ALA A 32 15.71 10.71 -24.72
C ALA A 32 15.35 10.07 -26.05
N TRP A 33 14.37 9.17 -26.03
CA TRP A 33 13.82 8.57 -27.24
C TRP A 33 12.31 8.42 -27.08
N GLY A 34 11.62 8.46 -28.21
CA GLY A 34 10.17 8.30 -28.26
C GLY A 34 9.81 7.25 -29.30
N VAL A 35 8.83 6.44 -28.97
CA VAL A 35 8.29 5.41 -29.86
C VAL A 35 6.79 5.58 -30.03
N VAL A 36 6.29 5.09 -31.16
CA VAL A 36 4.87 4.78 -31.34
C VAL A 36 4.73 3.27 -31.45
N LEU A 37 3.71 2.75 -30.79
CA LEU A 37 3.36 1.34 -30.82
C LEU A 37 1.85 1.21 -31.03
N PRO A 38 1.39 0.19 -31.77
CA PRO A 38 -0.03 -0.07 -31.94
C PRO A 38 -0.65 -0.51 -30.61
N LYS A 39 -1.93 -0.19 -30.42
CA LYS A 39 -2.72 -0.70 -29.28
C LYS A 39 -2.88 -2.23 -29.37
N ASP A 40 -3.02 -2.72 -30.60
CA ASP A 40 -3.13 -4.12 -30.97
C ASP A 40 -2.33 -4.31 -32.27
N SER A 41 -1.22 -5.04 -32.20
CA SER A 41 -0.33 -5.31 -33.34
C SER A 41 -0.85 -6.40 -34.27
N CYS A 42 -1.90 -7.14 -33.87
CA CYS A 42 -2.32 -8.38 -34.52
C CYS A 42 -1.23 -9.49 -34.54
N ASP A 43 -0.13 -9.32 -33.79
CA ASP A 43 0.82 -10.37 -33.48
C ASP A 43 0.34 -11.12 -32.23
N GLU A 44 0.12 -12.43 -32.34
CA GLU A 44 -0.36 -13.26 -31.23
C GLU A 44 0.67 -13.38 -30.09
N SER A 45 1.92 -12.99 -30.34
CA SER A 45 3.02 -13.00 -29.36
C SER A 45 3.10 -11.71 -28.53
N ASP A 46 2.37 -10.68 -28.93
CA ASP A 46 2.40 -9.36 -28.30
C ASP A 46 1.31 -9.17 -27.24
N TYR A 47 1.60 -8.28 -26.29
CA TYR A 47 0.59 -7.85 -25.33
C TYR A 47 -0.25 -6.70 -25.90
N HIS A 48 -1.57 -6.90 -25.93
CA HIS A 48 -2.49 -5.79 -26.16
C HIS A 48 -2.36 -4.71 -25.08
N ILE A 49 -2.34 -3.46 -25.53
CA ILE A 49 -2.37 -2.30 -24.66
C ILE A 49 -3.83 -2.03 -24.29
N ASP A 50 -4.18 -2.43 -23.08
CA ASP A 50 -5.51 -2.21 -22.51
C ASP A 50 -5.51 -1.04 -21.53
N ASP A 51 -6.70 -0.53 -21.22
CA ASP A 51 -6.88 0.48 -20.17
C ASP A 51 -6.80 -0.17 -18.78
N LYS A 52 -5.59 -0.58 -18.41
CA LYS A 52 -5.25 -1.11 -17.09
C LYS A 52 -3.77 -0.99 -16.81
N LYS A 53 -3.40 -1.03 -15.53
CA LYS A 53 -2.00 -1.07 -15.11
C LYS A 53 -1.33 -2.35 -15.61
N ARG A 54 -0.16 -2.20 -16.24
CA ARG A 54 0.71 -3.29 -16.71
C ARG A 54 2.09 -3.14 -16.07
N PHE A 55 2.78 -4.25 -15.86
CA PHE A 55 4.18 -4.22 -15.50
C PHE A 55 5.01 -3.73 -16.69
N MET A 56 5.72 -2.65 -16.47
CA MET A 56 6.75 -2.12 -17.34
C MET A 56 8.09 -2.63 -16.84
N LEU A 57 8.81 -3.33 -17.70
CA LEU A 57 10.10 -3.93 -17.36
C LEU A 57 11.23 -3.05 -17.91
N TRP A 58 12.28 -2.88 -17.12
CA TRP A 58 13.49 -2.21 -17.58
C TRP A 58 14.73 -3.03 -17.20
N ALA A 59 15.77 -2.91 -18.02
CA ALA A 59 17.09 -3.48 -17.75
C ALA A 59 18.16 -2.67 -18.49
N TYR A 60 19.39 -2.67 -17.98
CA TYR A 60 20.53 -2.08 -18.66
C TYR A 60 21.77 -2.97 -18.58
N GLY A 61 22.58 -2.92 -19.64
CA GLY A 61 23.86 -3.62 -19.76
C GLY A 61 25.04 -2.63 -19.72
N GLN A 62 26.24 -3.17 -19.47
CA GLN A 62 27.49 -2.40 -19.54
C GLN A 62 28.13 -2.44 -20.93
N THR A 63 27.62 -3.29 -21.83
CA THR A 63 28.12 -3.49 -23.19
C THR A 63 26.95 -3.51 -24.18
N HIS A 64 27.25 -3.54 -25.47
CA HIS A 64 26.26 -3.66 -26.55
C HIS A 64 25.77 -5.10 -26.77
N ASP A 65 26.26 -6.06 -25.99
CA ASP A 65 25.87 -7.46 -26.08
C ASP A 65 24.72 -7.76 -25.10
N PHE A 66 23.78 -8.61 -25.51
CA PHE A 66 22.69 -9.05 -24.64
C PHE A 66 23.12 -10.20 -23.74
N TYR A 67 23.07 -9.96 -22.43
CA TYR A 67 23.31 -10.96 -21.39
C TYR A 67 22.26 -10.85 -20.29
N PHE A 68 22.25 -11.83 -19.40
CA PHE A 68 21.45 -11.74 -18.19
C PHE A 68 21.87 -10.55 -17.32
N HIS A 69 20.93 -9.64 -17.06
CA HIS A 69 21.19 -8.32 -16.46
C HIS A 69 21.43 -8.34 -14.93
N SER A 70 21.33 -9.50 -14.27
CA SER A 70 21.49 -9.64 -12.81
C SER A 70 20.62 -8.65 -12.03
N ASN A 71 21.22 -7.75 -11.24
CA ASN A 71 20.52 -6.72 -10.45
C ASN A 71 20.26 -5.41 -11.24
N ASN A 72 20.76 -5.28 -12.47
CA ASN A 72 20.57 -4.08 -13.31
C ASN A 72 19.26 -4.17 -14.09
N ARG A 73 18.16 -4.42 -13.38
CA ARG A 73 16.83 -4.59 -13.93
C ARG A 73 15.80 -4.24 -12.87
N GLY A 74 14.60 -3.94 -13.32
CA GLY A 74 13.49 -3.70 -12.42
C GLY A 74 12.16 -3.69 -13.16
N GLN A 75 11.12 -3.39 -12.41
CA GLN A 75 9.79 -3.24 -12.93
C GLN A 75 9.06 -2.13 -12.20
N PHE A 76 8.12 -1.51 -12.88
CA PHE A 76 7.14 -0.61 -12.28
C PHE A 76 5.78 -0.87 -12.95
N GLN A 77 4.70 -0.30 -12.43
CA GLN A 77 3.39 -0.40 -13.08
C GLN A 77 2.99 0.92 -13.70
N ALA A 78 2.45 0.88 -14.91
CA ALA A 78 1.87 2.03 -15.58
C ALA A 78 0.60 1.63 -16.35
N ASN A 79 -0.36 2.54 -16.45
CA ASN A 79 -1.43 2.45 -17.43
C ASN A 79 -1.04 3.36 -18.61
N LEU A 80 -0.92 2.79 -19.81
CA LEU A 80 -0.46 3.51 -21.00
C LEU A 80 -1.59 4.24 -21.75
N LEU A 81 -2.85 4.04 -21.36
CA LEU A 81 -4.02 4.67 -21.99
C LEU A 81 -4.71 5.68 -21.08
N ALA A 82 -4.84 5.36 -19.79
CA ALA A 82 -5.46 6.29 -18.85
C ALA A 82 -4.59 7.55 -18.68
N PRO A 83 -5.22 8.73 -18.49
CA PRO A 83 -4.47 9.91 -18.11
C PRO A 83 -3.71 9.65 -16.79
N PRO A 84 -2.59 10.37 -16.55
CA PRO A 84 -1.98 10.38 -15.24
C PRO A 84 -3.03 10.71 -14.17
N PRO A 85 -3.00 10.05 -13.01
CA PRO A 85 -3.89 10.42 -11.92
C PRO A 85 -3.67 11.90 -11.59
N GLU A 86 -4.75 12.65 -11.42
CA GLU A 86 -4.63 14.03 -10.98
C GLU A 86 -3.97 14.07 -9.60
N PRO A 87 -3.07 15.04 -9.36
CA PRO A 87 -2.48 15.19 -8.03
C PRO A 87 -3.58 15.46 -7.03
N VAL A 88 -3.66 14.57 -6.06
CA VAL A 88 -4.64 14.63 -4.98
C VAL A 88 -4.18 15.69 -3.98
N SER A 89 -5.07 16.60 -3.59
CA SER A 89 -4.85 17.46 -2.44
C SER A 89 -5.85 17.11 -1.34
N PHE A 90 -5.32 16.90 -0.14
CA PHE A 90 -6.10 16.73 1.08
C PHE A 90 -6.07 18.01 1.95
N ASP A 91 -5.68 19.16 1.38
CA ASP A 91 -5.38 20.37 2.16
C ASP A 91 -6.61 21.02 2.79
N GLU A 92 -7.81 20.73 2.27
CA GLU A 92 -9.07 21.25 2.79
C GLU A 92 -9.68 20.38 3.90
N TYR A 93 -9.13 19.19 4.15
CA TYR A 93 -9.64 18.24 5.13
C TYR A 93 -8.76 18.18 6.39
N ASP A 94 -9.39 17.85 7.50
CA ASP A 94 -8.68 17.45 8.71
C ASP A 94 -7.96 16.11 8.49
N LYS A 95 -6.75 15.97 9.04
CA LYS A 95 -5.88 14.79 8.86
C LYS A 95 -5.66 14.07 10.17
N MET A 96 -5.71 12.73 10.16
CA MET A 96 -5.58 11.91 11.35
C MET A 96 -4.53 10.81 11.14
N ALA A 97 -3.34 11.04 11.68
CA ALA A 97 -2.27 10.05 11.65
C ALA A 97 -2.60 8.81 12.51
N LEU A 98 -2.72 7.68 11.85
CA LEU A 98 -2.88 6.34 12.43
C LEU A 98 -1.56 5.59 12.28
N THR A 99 -0.55 5.99 13.04
CA THR A 99 0.82 5.46 12.94
C THR A 99 1.15 4.43 14.02
N MET A 100 1.99 3.45 13.66
CA MET A 100 2.50 2.49 14.63
C MET A 100 3.31 3.21 15.72
N PRO A 101 3.19 2.84 17.01
CA PRO A 101 3.92 3.51 18.08
C PRO A 101 5.33 2.92 18.24
N ASN A 102 6.21 3.18 17.25
CA ASN A 102 7.61 2.75 17.21
C ASN A 102 7.79 1.25 17.50
N VAL A 103 7.22 0.41 16.63
CA VAL A 103 7.19 -1.05 16.80
C VAL A 103 8.39 -1.71 16.13
N PRO A 104 8.99 -2.75 16.75
CA PRO A 104 10.08 -3.48 16.11
C PRO A 104 9.57 -4.29 14.90
N VAL A 105 10.21 -4.10 13.75
CA VAL A 105 9.88 -4.79 12.48
C VAL A 105 10.25 -6.28 12.51
N VAL A 106 11.02 -6.73 13.50
CA VAL A 106 11.38 -8.14 13.74
C VAL A 106 10.72 -8.64 15.03
N ARG A 107 9.39 -8.65 15.05
CA ARG A 107 8.64 -9.19 16.19
C ARG A 107 7.31 -9.79 15.77
N GLY A 108 7.35 -11.04 15.33
CA GLY A 108 6.23 -11.95 15.54
C GLY A 108 6.34 -12.55 16.94
N GLU A 109 5.23 -12.69 17.67
CA GLU A 109 5.22 -13.45 18.92
C GLU A 109 5.74 -14.88 18.71
N SER A 110 6.26 -15.51 19.77
CA SER A 110 6.98 -16.78 19.70
C SER A 110 6.21 -17.85 18.90
N GLY A 111 6.75 -18.21 17.72
CA GLY A 111 6.16 -19.21 16.81
C GLY A 111 5.70 -18.66 15.46
N MET A 112 5.66 -17.33 15.27
CA MET A 112 5.35 -16.72 13.97
C MET A 112 6.60 -16.50 13.12
N ASP A 113 6.41 -16.35 11.80
CA ASP A 113 7.48 -16.08 10.85
C ASP A 113 8.08 -14.67 11.08
N PRO A 114 9.33 -14.55 11.58
CA PRO A 114 9.94 -13.25 11.84
C PRO A 114 10.25 -12.46 10.56
N THR A 115 10.15 -13.09 9.37
CA THR A 115 10.33 -12.42 8.09
C THR A 115 9.05 -11.76 7.56
N ASN A 116 7.88 -12.13 8.11
CA ASN A 116 6.56 -11.64 7.68
C ASN A 116 5.65 -11.31 8.89
N PRO A 117 6.05 -10.41 9.82
CA PRO A 117 5.25 -10.17 11.01
C PRO A 117 4.01 -9.32 10.73
N PHE A 118 2.93 -9.69 11.40
CA PHE A 118 1.67 -8.93 11.45
C PHE A 118 1.52 -8.32 12.84
N ILE A 119 1.52 -6.98 12.90
CA ILE A 119 1.46 -6.21 14.14
C ILE A 119 0.22 -5.32 14.08
N CYS A 120 -0.51 -5.20 15.18
CA CYS A 120 -1.66 -4.31 15.27
C CYS A 120 -1.43 -3.16 16.26
N SER A 121 -2.00 -1.99 15.95
CA SER A 121 -2.13 -0.87 16.87
C SER A 121 -3.59 -0.46 17.00
N TYR A 122 -4.03 -0.18 18.23
CA TYR A 122 -5.40 0.26 18.54
C TYR A 122 -5.45 1.77 18.65
N PHE A 123 -6.42 2.38 17.99
CA PHE A 123 -6.66 3.81 18.02
C PHE A 123 -8.05 4.10 18.59
N ASP A 124 -8.07 4.98 19.59
CA ASP A 124 -9.28 5.41 20.27
C ASP A 124 -9.80 6.72 19.65
N LEU A 125 -10.95 6.67 19.00
CA LEU A 125 -11.57 7.86 18.39
C LEU A 125 -11.94 8.92 19.44
N ASP A 126 -12.23 8.55 20.70
CA ASP A 126 -12.46 9.52 21.77
C ASP A 126 -11.17 10.23 22.22
N VAL A 127 -10.00 9.66 21.91
CA VAL A 127 -8.71 10.32 22.16
C VAL A 127 -8.34 11.21 20.98
N MET A 128 -8.42 10.67 19.76
CA MET A 128 -8.02 11.39 18.53
C MET A 128 -8.98 12.53 18.19
N GLY A 129 -10.29 12.31 18.31
CA GLY A 129 -11.31 13.29 17.95
C GLY A 129 -11.30 14.56 18.81
N LYS A 130 -10.64 14.55 19.98
CA LYS A 130 -10.54 15.73 20.85
C LYS A 130 -9.88 16.93 20.18
N GLU A 131 -8.91 16.70 19.31
CA GLU A 131 -8.23 17.77 18.57
C GLU A 131 -9.17 18.44 17.55
N PHE A 132 -10.08 17.65 17.00
CA PHE A 132 -11.02 18.05 15.95
C PHE A 132 -12.41 18.42 16.49
N GLY A 133 -12.64 18.24 17.79
CA GLY A 133 -13.92 18.54 18.44
C GLY A 133 -15.03 17.50 18.19
N PHE A 134 -14.68 16.24 17.91
CA PHE A 134 -15.63 15.13 17.80
C PHE A 134 -15.31 13.99 18.78
N SER A 135 -16.25 13.06 18.93
CA SER A 135 -16.13 11.83 19.71
C SER A 135 -16.58 10.62 18.90
N SER A 136 -16.37 9.41 19.43
CA SER A 136 -16.88 8.18 18.82
C SER A 136 -18.40 8.15 18.61
N ASN A 137 -19.18 9.00 19.27
CA ASN A 137 -20.63 9.10 19.05
C ASN A 137 -21.01 9.99 17.86
N ASP A 138 -20.06 10.77 17.34
CA ASP A 138 -20.26 11.60 16.18
C ASP A 138 -19.95 10.78 14.92
N LYS A 139 -20.69 11.05 13.84
CA LYS A 139 -20.42 10.45 12.53
C LYS A 139 -19.50 11.35 11.71
N ILE A 140 -18.34 10.83 11.35
CA ILE A 140 -17.39 11.48 10.45
C ILE A 140 -17.25 10.67 9.16
N HIS A 141 -16.67 11.27 8.11
CA HIS A 141 -16.43 10.60 6.85
C HIS A 141 -14.95 10.72 6.45
N MET A 142 -14.27 9.59 6.34
CA MET A 142 -12.94 9.51 5.73
C MET A 142 -13.11 9.60 4.20
N VAL A 143 -12.58 10.66 3.60
CA VAL A 143 -12.70 10.97 2.17
C VAL A 143 -11.44 10.59 1.37
N GLY A 144 -10.42 10.09 2.04
CA GLY A 144 -9.21 9.56 1.45
C GLY A 144 -8.22 9.17 2.53
N TYR A 145 -7.13 8.56 2.11
CA TYR A 145 -6.00 8.21 2.96
C TYR A 145 -4.74 8.00 2.10
N ASP A 146 -3.58 8.25 2.67
CA ASP A 146 -2.29 7.87 2.10
C ASP A 146 -1.42 7.17 3.14
N VAL A 147 -0.25 6.69 2.72
CA VAL A 147 0.74 6.13 3.65
C VAL A 147 1.59 7.23 4.25
N ASP A 148 1.61 7.26 5.58
CA ASP A 148 2.64 7.95 6.34
C ASP A 148 3.79 6.97 6.61
N ALA A 149 4.78 6.93 5.71
CA ALA A 149 5.91 6.03 5.82
C ALA A 149 7.04 6.67 6.62
N GLU A 150 7.56 5.96 7.61
CA GLU A 150 8.79 6.37 8.29
C GLU A 150 9.98 6.32 7.32
N SER A 151 10.64 7.46 7.17
CA SER A 151 11.77 7.62 6.26
C SER A 151 12.85 6.56 6.49
N GLY A 152 13.16 5.78 5.46
CA GLY A 152 14.16 4.70 5.47
C GLY A 152 13.60 3.30 5.76
N ASN A 153 12.33 3.20 6.18
CA ASN A 153 11.66 1.94 6.45
C ASN A 153 10.72 1.48 5.32
N GLU A 154 10.62 2.23 4.23
CA GLU A 154 9.68 1.98 3.12
C GLU A 154 9.84 0.56 2.55
N LYS A 155 11.08 0.04 2.55
CA LYS A 155 11.41 -1.32 2.07
C LYS A 155 10.80 -2.45 2.92
N TYR A 156 10.35 -2.18 4.14
CA TYR A 156 9.76 -3.17 5.03
C TYR A 156 8.23 -3.17 4.99
N LEU A 157 7.60 -2.13 4.41
CA LEU A 157 6.14 -2.04 4.34
C LEU A 157 5.62 -2.95 3.23
N HIS A 158 4.70 -3.85 3.54
CA HIS A 158 4.10 -4.74 2.54
C HIS A 158 2.62 -4.44 2.30
N HIS A 159 1.80 -4.43 3.37
CA HIS A 159 0.43 -3.91 3.32
C HIS A 159 -0.07 -3.46 4.68
N MET A 160 -1.10 -2.62 4.66
CA MET A 160 -1.80 -2.07 5.81
C MET A 160 -3.30 -2.25 5.65
N VAL A 161 -3.99 -2.58 6.73
CA VAL A 161 -5.45 -2.63 6.75
C VAL A 161 -5.96 -1.97 8.02
N LEU A 162 -6.80 -0.95 7.87
CA LEU A 162 -7.50 -0.30 8.97
C LEU A 162 -8.87 -0.94 9.12
N PHE A 163 -9.20 -1.35 10.33
CA PHE A 163 -10.50 -1.89 10.69
C PHE A 163 -11.20 -0.96 11.67
N GLU A 164 -12.50 -0.76 11.46
CA GLU A 164 -13.39 -0.21 12.48
C GLU A 164 -13.94 -1.37 13.33
N CYS A 165 -14.06 -1.12 14.62
CA CYS A 165 -14.56 -2.09 15.58
C CYS A 165 -15.90 -1.68 16.18
N ASP A 166 -16.71 -2.66 16.54
CA ASP A 166 -18.07 -2.44 17.02
C ASP A 166 -18.11 -2.20 18.53
N GLY A 167 -18.34 -0.94 18.90
CA GLY A 167 -18.72 -0.51 20.25
C GLY A 167 -20.24 -0.57 20.43
N GLU A 168 -20.76 -1.75 20.80
CA GLU A 168 -22.19 -2.14 20.86
C GLU A 168 -22.76 -2.65 19.52
N LEU A 169 -23.18 -3.92 19.49
CA LEU A 169 -23.38 -4.71 18.28
C LEU A 169 -24.79 -4.59 17.70
N MET A 170 -24.87 -4.59 16.37
CA MET A 170 -26.09 -4.80 15.59
C MET A 170 -26.51 -6.29 15.46
N ASP A 171 -25.79 -7.23 16.08
CA ASP A 171 -26.08 -8.67 16.00
C ASP A 171 -26.49 -9.25 17.36
N GLU A 172 -27.70 -9.79 17.41
CA GLU A 172 -28.34 -10.41 18.58
C GLU A 172 -27.63 -11.72 19.02
N GLN A 173 -26.66 -12.22 18.23
CA GLN A 173 -25.97 -13.49 18.45
C GLN A 173 -24.63 -13.40 19.20
N VAL A 174 -24.15 -12.21 19.55
CA VAL A 174 -22.88 -12.05 20.24
C VAL A 174 -23.10 -11.89 21.74
N THR A 175 -22.54 -12.82 22.53
CA THR A 175 -22.75 -12.89 23.97
C THR A 175 -21.90 -11.87 24.74
N SER A 176 -22.27 -11.56 25.98
CA SER A 176 -21.46 -10.72 26.90
C SER A 176 -20.04 -11.25 27.13
N GLU A 177 -19.79 -12.51 26.81
CA GLU A 177 -18.48 -13.18 26.93
C GLU A 177 -17.58 -12.87 25.73
N THR A 178 -18.15 -12.62 24.55
CA THR A 178 -17.45 -12.13 23.34
C THR A 178 -17.22 -10.61 23.37
N ARG A 179 -17.97 -9.87 24.21
CA ARG A 179 -17.73 -8.46 24.59
C ARG A 179 -16.37 -8.19 25.23
N SER A 180 -15.71 -9.23 25.75
CA SER A 180 -14.62 -9.14 26.73
C SER A 180 -13.29 -8.56 26.22
N GLY A 181 -13.14 -8.33 24.91
CA GLY A 181 -11.93 -7.73 24.33
C GLY A 181 -11.94 -6.20 24.29
N LEU A 182 -13.00 -5.60 23.74
CA LEU A 182 -13.08 -4.16 23.43
C LEU A 182 -13.53 -3.28 24.60
N GLY A 183 -14.23 -3.85 25.58
CA GLY A 183 -14.60 -3.20 26.84
C GLY A 183 -13.65 -3.49 28.00
N ASN A 184 -12.50 -4.13 27.74
CA ASN A 184 -11.57 -4.56 28.77
C ASN A 184 -10.74 -3.37 29.31
N SER A 185 -10.39 -3.39 30.60
CA SER A 185 -9.59 -2.34 31.25
C SER A 185 -8.15 -2.20 30.73
N GLY A 186 -7.74 -3.06 29.77
CA GLY A 186 -6.40 -3.11 29.20
C GLY A 186 -6.29 -2.60 27.75
N LEU A 187 -7.34 -2.01 27.17
CA LEU A 187 -7.23 -1.26 25.91
C LEU A 187 -6.98 0.21 26.18
N PHE A 188 -6.12 0.80 25.35
CA PHE A 188 -5.79 2.22 25.36
C PHE A 188 -5.30 2.62 23.98
N HIS A 189 -5.42 3.90 23.64
CA HIS A 189 -4.87 4.47 22.41
C HIS A 189 -3.37 4.17 22.28
N GLY A 190 -2.94 3.63 21.14
CA GLY A 190 -1.56 3.22 20.88
C GLY A 190 -1.19 1.86 21.51
N LYS A 191 -2.16 1.06 21.97
CA LYS A 191 -1.86 -0.31 22.40
C LYS A 191 -1.36 -1.11 21.19
N VAL A 192 -0.26 -1.83 21.36
CA VAL A 192 0.31 -2.73 20.36
C VAL A 192 -0.03 -4.19 20.68
N GLU A 193 -0.44 -4.93 19.65
CA GLU A 193 -0.50 -6.39 19.66
C GLU A 193 0.56 -6.93 18.69
N GLY A 194 1.57 -7.62 19.22
CA GLY A 194 2.70 -8.12 18.43
C GLY A 194 2.39 -9.38 17.62
N SER A 195 1.21 -9.97 17.84
CA SER A 195 0.70 -11.09 17.08
C SER A 195 -0.71 -10.80 16.59
N CYS A 196 -0.80 -10.32 15.35
CA CYS A 196 -2.08 -9.91 14.77
C CYS A 196 -2.33 -10.54 13.40
N THR A 197 -2.03 -11.82 13.21
CA THR A 197 -2.39 -12.53 11.96
C THR A 197 -3.91 -12.71 11.82
N ALA A 198 -4.61 -12.82 12.95
CA ALA A 198 -6.07 -12.78 13.01
C ALA A 198 -6.50 -11.49 13.69
N MET A 199 -7.51 -10.82 13.15
CA MET A 199 -8.03 -9.61 13.76
C MET A 199 -8.70 -9.90 15.10
N PRO A 200 -8.61 -8.97 16.07
CA PRO A 200 -9.33 -9.08 17.33
C PRO A 200 -10.84 -9.24 17.10
N ASN A 201 -11.49 -10.00 17.98
CA ASN A 201 -12.94 -10.14 17.94
C ASN A 201 -13.61 -8.77 18.07
N GLY A 202 -14.54 -8.48 17.15
CA GLY A 202 -15.28 -7.21 17.08
C GLY A 202 -14.64 -6.18 16.17
N CYS A 203 -13.52 -6.49 15.51
CA CYS A 203 -12.83 -5.63 14.54
C CYS A 203 -12.76 -6.31 13.16
N GLN A 204 -13.93 -6.55 12.55
CA GLN A 204 -14.03 -7.24 11.26
C GLN A 204 -14.47 -6.35 10.09
N ASN A 205 -14.68 -5.05 10.32
CA ASN A 205 -15.08 -4.10 9.28
C ASN A 205 -13.84 -3.37 8.70
N PRO A 206 -13.27 -3.80 7.55
CA PRO A 206 -12.16 -3.09 6.93
C PRO A 206 -12.65 -1.77 6.32
N VAL A 207 -12.01 -0.66 6.70
CA VAL A 207 -12.36 0.69 6.26
C VAL A 207 -11.27 1.34 5.40
N ALA A 208 -10.02 0.90 5.50
CA ALA A 208 -8.94 1.33 4.61
C ALA A 208 -7.98 0.17 4.31
N THR A 209 -7.45 0.11 3.09
CA THR A 209 -6.42 -0.87 2.70
C THR A 209 -5.36 -0.21 1.84
N TRP A 210 -4.10 -0.53 2.12
CA TRP A 210 -2.97 -0.14 1.29
C TRP A 210 -2.03 -1.34 1.08
N ALA A 211 -1.39 -1.41 -0.07
CA ALA A 211 -0.33 -2.37 -0.35
C ALA A 211 0.76 -1.72 -1.20
N VAL A 212 1.98 -2.27 -1.15
CA VAL A 212 3.12 -1.78 -1.92
C VAL A 212 2.76 -1.50 -3.39
N GLY A 213 3.10 -0.29 -3.86
CA GLY A 213 2.79 0.19 -5.21
C GLY A 213 1.43 0.87 -5.37
N ALA A 214 0.58 0.89 -4.34
CA ALA A 214 -0.55 1.81 -4.27
C ALA A 214 -0.08 3.22 -3.86
N GLY A 215 -0.69 4.25 -4.45
CA GLY A 215 -0.56 5.62 -3.96
C GLY A 215 -1.75 5.98 -3.06
N ALA A 216 -1.92 7.27 -2.79
CA ALA A 216 -3.08 7.81 -2.09
C ALA A 216 -4.41 7.27 -2.67
N ASN A 217 -5.32 6.91 -1.77
CA ASN A 217 -6.69 6.57 -2.11
C ASN A 217 -7.56 7.80 -1.86
N VAL A 218 -8.35 8.16 -2.87
CA VAL A 218 -9.25 9.32 -2.82
C VAL A 218 -10.64 8.83 -3.14
N MET A 219 -11.58 9.21 -2.30
CA MET A 219 -12.97 8.94 -2.57
C MET A 219 -13.51 9.96 -3.59
N PRO A 220 -14.51 9.59 -4.40
CA PRO A 220 -15.28 10.56 -5.18
C PRO A 220 -15.84 11.70 -4.30
N GLU A 221 -16.07 12.87 -4.90
CA GLU A 221 -16.52 14.09 -4.20
C GLU A 221 -17.75 13.89 -3.30
N ASP A 222 -18.66 13.00 -3.69
CA ASP A 222 -19.92 12.70 -2.99
C ASP A 222 -19.87 11.43 -2.12
N VAL A 223 -18.67 10.87 -1.89
CA VAL A 223 -18.45 9.61 -1.20
C VAL A 223 -17.48 9.78 -0.04
N GLY A 224 -17.79 9.13 1.08
CA GLY A 224 -16.86 9.00 2.21
C GLY A 224 -17.18 7.77 3.03
N ILE A 225 -16.15 7.19 3.66
CA ILE A 225 -16.30 6.04 4.54
C ILE A 225 -16.69 6.55 5.93
N SER A 226 -17.87 6.16 6.39
CA SER A 226 -18.36 6.52 7.71
C SER A 226 -17.46 5.92 8.78
N LEU A 227 -17.01 6.74 9.74
CA LEU A 227 -16.37 6.29 10.97
C LEU A 227 -17.09 6.91 12.17
N GLY A 228 -17.01 6.26 13.33
CA GLY A 228 -17.66 6.74 14.56
C GLY A 228 -19.09 6.22 14.67
N ASP A 229 -20.09 7.08 14.95
CA ASP A 229 -21.50 6.66 15.09
C ASP A 229 -21.73 5.53 16.11
N GLY A 230 -21.01 5.58 17.24
CA GLY A 230 -20.99 4.56 18.30
C GLY A 230 -19.79 3.62 18.24
N HIS A 231 -19.10 3.56 17.11
CA HIS A 231 -17.88 2.78 16.94
C HIS A 231 -16.68 3.58 17.45
N ARG A 232 -16.02 3.09 18.51
CA ARG A 232 -14.94 3.84 19.19
C ARG A 232 -13.54 3.46 18.76
N TRP A 233 -13.32 2.19 18.43
CA TRP A 233 -11.99 1.65 18.22
C TRP A 233 -11.72 1.44 16.75
N LEU A 234 -10.56 1.92 16.31
CA LEU A 234 -9.95 1.51 15.05
C LEU A 234 -8.75 0.61 15.37
N VAL A 235 -8.48 -0.36 14.49
CA VAL A 235 -7.28 -1.20 14.58
C VAL A 235 -6.57 -1.17 13.24
N LEU A 236 -5.34 -0.66 13.24
CA LEU A 236 -4.46 -0.79 12.09
C LEU A 236 -3.70 -2.11 12.22
N GLN A 237 -3.84 -2.98 11.22
CA GLN A 237 -2.97 -4.14 11.02
C GLN A 237 -1.90 -3.77 10.00
N MET A 238 -0.63 -3.87 10.41
CA MET A 238 0.53 -3.72 9.55
C MET A 238 1.15 -5.09 9.30
N HIS A 239 1.34 -5.42 8.03
CA HIS A 239 2.16 -6.53 7.59
C HIS A 239 3.48 -6.00 7.08
N TYR A 240 4.56 -6.34 7.79
CA TYR A 240 5.92 -6.04 7.37
C TYR A 240 6.51 -7.21 6.57
N PHE A 241 7.45 -6.89 5.68
CA PHE A 241 8.26 -7.86 4.95
C PHE A 241 9.75 -7.59 5.22
N ASN A 242 10.37 -8.44 6.04
CA ASN A 242 11.79 -8.37 6.41
C ASN A 242 12.51 -9.71 6.12
N PRO A 243 12.66 -10.09 4.83
CA PRO A 243 13.22 -11.38 4.44
C PRO A 243 14.69 -11.56 4.81
N GLN A 244 15.43 -10.46 5.01
CA GLN A 244 16.85 -10.49 5.41
C GLN A 244 17.05 -10.51 6.92
N LEU A 245 15.96 -10.44 7.70
CA LEU A 245 16.01 -10.37 9.16
C LEU A 245 16.89 -9.22 9.66
N ASP A 246 16.76 -8.05 9.03
CA ASP A 246 17.47 -6.85 9.45
C ASP A 246 17.12 -6.52 10.91
N GLU A 247 18.12 -6.51 11.80
CA GLU A 247 17.94 -6.28 13.23
C GLU A 247 17.95 -4.79 13.60
N GLY A 248 17.38 -4.46 14.77
CA GLY A 248 17.43 -3.10 15.32
C GLY A 248 16.50 -2.09 14.63
N ILE A 249 15.65 -2.57 13.71
CA ILE A 249 14.67 -1.76 13.00
C ILE A 249 13.44 -1.56 13.88
N SER A 250 13.05 -0.30 14.07
CA SER A 250 11.75 0.09 14.64
C SER A 250 11.04 0.99 13.65
N ASP A 251 9.72 0.92 13.65
CA ASP A 251 8.88 1.56 12.64
C ASP A 251 7.67 2.26 13.27
N SER A 252 7.40 3.47 12.77
CA SER A 252 6.27 4.31 13.10
C SER A 252 5.43 4.66 11.88
N SER A 253 5.47 3.81 10.85
CA SER A 253 4.66 4.00 9.64
C SER A 253 3.18 3.71 9.90
N GLY A 254 2.31 4.22 9.04
CA GLY A 254 0.88 3.98 9.11
C GLY A 254 0.11 4.64 7.98
N LEU A 255 -1.11 5.08 8.30
CA LEU A 255 -1.99 5.81 7.38
C LEU A 255 -2.23 7.23 7.91
N ASP A 256 -2.42 8.18 6.98
CA ASP A 256 -2.87 9.56 7.23
C ASP A 256 -4.13 9.88 6.42
#